data_AF-A0A9K3DXV5-F1
#
_entry.id   AF-A0A9K3DXV5-F1
#
_cell.length_a   1.000
_cell.length_b   1.000
_cell.length_c   1.000
_cell.angle_alpha   90.00
_cell.angle_beta   90.00
_cell.angle_gamma   90.00
#
_symmetry.space_group_name_H-M   'P 1'
#
loop_
_entity.id
_entity.type
_entity.pdbx_description
1 polymer ?
#
loop_
_entity_poly.entity_id
_entity_poly.type
_entity_poly.pdbx_seq_one_letter_code
_entity_poly.pdbx_strand_id
1 'polypeptide(L)'
;MSGPELGNALMLNQAQSNSLVVETYKRWVESESSCHRLQREVAALKNEDNVRSKTKQELSSLRSQVDRLKGQVSEVREVNKSSQASAAAAHEARDKALQDLETFKLKCADLERILTDTEKRCAAELKEMKASYDQLLADHHRLMSDKDEVERARDRAIESHKATIDEAKDMLTRTDGEMVEVYAQVSELMLTKQWFLTEGIAWVVKLVHQSPELEKVVADLVNSVNAVGANEGIKQGFKAAHDSVRSAKEVPGYDEGAQDALDAAVKAFDELQISVLGKVADLIDKPLSVIQQRSKLPIVEEDDSVIPV
;
A
#
# COMPACT_ATOMS: atom_id res chain seq x y z
N MET A 1 142.73 133.64 66.44
CA MET A 1 144.03 133.24 65.84
C MET A 1 143.84 131.85 65.24
N SER A 2 144.07 131.50 63.98
CA SER A 2 144.22 132.21 62.69
C SER A 2 144.23 131.14 61.57
N GLY A 3 143.31 131.20 60.60
CA GLY A 3 143.46 130.66 59.23
C GLY A 3 142.76 129.33 58.85
N PRO A 4 143.32 128.12 59.15
CA PRO A 4 142.94 126.86 58.48
C PRO A 4 141.95 125.93 59.23
N GLU A 5 141.61 126.18 60.49
CA GLU A 5 140.93 125.20 61.35
C GLU A 5 139.38 125.21 61.23
N LEU A 6 138.78 126.30 60.72
CA LEU A 6 137.32 126.38 60.51
C LEU A 6 136.84 125.59 59.26
N GLY A 7 137.71 125.41 58.27
CA GLY A 7 137.39 124.71 57.01
C GLY A 7 137.21 123.20 57.18
N ASN A 8 137.97 122.57 58.09
CA ASN A 8 137.88 121.12 58.32
C ASN A 8 136.64 120.70 59.13
N ALA A 9 136.17 121.54 60.06
CA ALA A 9 134.97 121.23 60.85
C ALA A 9 133.68 121.29 60.01
N LEU A 10 133.62 122.19 59.02
CA LEU A 10 132.47 122.31 58.11
C LEU A 10 132.35 121.10 57.17
N MET A 11 133.49 120.63 56.63
CA MET A 11 133.56 119.46 55.76
C MET A 11 133.14 118.16 56.46
N LEU A 12 133.49 117.99 57.74
CA LEU A 12 133.12 116.80 58.52
C LEU A 12 131.60 116.72 58.80
N ASN A 13 130.96 117.87 59.05
CA ASN A 13 129.53 117.95 59.30
C ASN A 13 128.70 117.67 58.02
N GLN A 14 129.18 118.14 56.86
CA GLN A 14 128.57 117.83 55.55
C GLN A 14 128.64 116.32 55.23
N ALA A 15 129.77 115.67 55.54
CA ALA A 15 129.94 114.23 55.30
C ALA A 15 129.02 113.37 56.18
N GLN A 16 128.84 113.75 57.45
CA GLN A 16 127.91 113.05 58.36
C GLN A 16 126.44 113.26 57.97
N SER A 17 126.07 114.47 57.53
CA SER A 17 124.72 114.75 57.01
C SER A 17 124.41 113.92 55.76
N ASN A 18 125.35 113.86 54.81
CA ASN A 18 125.19 113.05 53.60
C ASN A 18 125.07 111.55 53.92
N SER A 19 125.82 111.04 54.91
CA SER A 19 125.73 109.63 55.32
C SER A 19 124.37 109.27 55.90
N LEU A 20 123.75 110.15 56.70
CA LEU A 20 122.45 109.89 57.31
C LEU A 20 121.33 109.85 56.26
N VAL A 21 121.38 110.75 55.27
CA VAL A 21 120.42 110.81 54.16
C VAL A 21 120.52 109.56 53.28
N VAL A 22 121.73 109.09 52.97
CA VAL A 22 121.93 107.85 52.20
C VAL A 22 121.39 106.63 52.96
N GLU A 23 121.63 106.53 54.27
CA GLU A 23 121.18 105.38 55.06
C GLU A 23 119.64 105.36 55.24
N THR A 24 119.02 106.54 55.41
CA THR A 24 117.55 106.65 55.45
C THR A 24 116.92 106.36 54.09
N TYR A 25 117.53 106.81 53.00
CA TYR A 25 117.06 106.49 51.64
C TYR A 25 117.21 104.98 51.35
N LYS A 26 118.33 104.36 51.75
CA LYS A 26 118.56 102.93 51.59
C LYS A 26 117.52 102.09 52.35
N ARG A 27 117.23 102.44 53.62
CA ARG A 27 116.16 101.78 54.39
C ARG A 27 114.78 101.98 53.79
N TRP A 28 114.51 103.16 53.21
CA TRP A 28 113.26 103.41 52.51
C TRP A 28 113.13 102.54 51.26
N VAL A 29 114.18 102.44 50.43
CA VAL A 29 114.22 101.56 49.24
C VAL A 29 114.09 100.08 49.63
N GLU A 30 114.73 99.64 50.72
CA GLU A 30 114.62 98.25 51.22
C GLU A 30 113.21 97.93 51.77
N SER A 31 112.58 98.89 52.44
CA SER A 31 111.19 98.80 52.91
C SER A 31 110.21 98.79 51.74
N GLU A 32 110.42 99.66 50.75
CA GLU A 32 109.61 99.73 49.54
C GLU A 32 109.75 98.44 48.72
N SER A 33 110.97 97.91 48.56
CA SER A 33 111.23 96.61 47.92
C SER A 33 110.58 95.44 48.68
N SER A 34 110.60 95.48 50.02
CA SER A 34 109.93 94.49 50.85
C SER A 34 108.40 94.58 50.75
N CYS A 35 107.85 95.79 50.65
CA CYS A 35 106.43 96.03 50.41
C CYS A 35 106.00 95.50 49.03
N HIS A 36 106.79 95.76 47.98
CA HIS A 36 106.54 95.22 46.64
C HIS A 36 106.68 93.69 46.58
N ARG A 37 107.57 93.08 47.37
CA ARG A 37 107.69 91.62 47.49
C ARG A 37 106.48 91.01 48.20
N LEU A 38 106.04 91.58 49.32
CA LEU A 38 104.84 91.13 50.04
C LEU A 38 103.58 91.30 49.19
N GLN A 39 103.46 92.40 48.44
CA GLN A 39 102.35 92.59 47.49
C GLN A 39 102.34 91.51 46.40
N ARG A 40 103.50 91.09 45.90
CA ARG A 40 103.61 89.98 44.93
C ARG A 40 103.23 88.63 45.55
N GLU A 41 103.65 88.35 46.78
CA GLU A 41 103.27 87.12 47.49
C GLU A 41 101.77 87.07 47.81
N VAL A 42 101.18 88.19 48.24
CA VAL A 42 99.73 88.32 48.45
C VAL A 42 98.97 88.12 47.14
N ALA A 43 99.46 88.66 46.02
CA ALA A 43 98.87 88.44 44.71
C ALA A 43 98.99 86.97 44.25
N ALA A 44 100.12 86.30 44.53
CA ALA A 44 100.33 84.89 44.23
C ALA A 44 99.39 83.98 45.04
N LEU A 45 99.28 84.19 46.35
CA LEU A 45 98.35 83.44 47.22
C LEU A 45 96.90 83.65 46.82
N LYS A 46 96.51 84.88 46.43
CA LYS A 46 95.17 85.17 45.93
C LYS A 46 94.89 84.47 44.60
N ASN A 47 95.89 84.31 43.74
CA ASN A 47 95.78 83.55 42.50
C ASN A 47 95.69 82.04 42.75
N GLU A 48 96.48 81.50 43.67
CA GLU A 48 96.40 80.09 44.10
C GLU A 48 95.04 79.75 44.73
N ASP A 49 94.50 80.63 45.58
CA ASP A 49 93.17 80.43 46.18
C ASP A 49 92.05 80.52 45.12
N ASN A 50 92.22 81.37 44.11
CA ASN A 50 91.33 81.40 42.95
C ASN A 50 91.41 80.09 42.14
N VAL A 51 92.60 79.55 41.86
CA VAL A 51 92.78 78.26 41.18
C VAL A 51 92.23 77.10 42.02
N ARG A 52 92.46 77.11 43.34
CA ARG A 52 91.91 76.12 44.27
C ARG A 52 90.39 76.18 44.33
N SER A 53 89.79 77.37 44.31
CA SER A 53 88.32 77.51 44.27
C SER A 53 87.73 76.99 42.96
N LYS A 54 88.35 77.31 41.81
CA LYS A 54 87.94 76.78 40.49
C LYS A 54 88.03 75.27 40.41
N THR A 55 89.15 74.68 40.82
CA THR A 55 89.34 73.21 40.85
C THR A 55 88.37 72.53 41.82
N LYS A 56 88.07 73.13 42.97
CA LYS A 56 87.03 72.63 43.89
C LYS A 56 85.63 72.67 43.26
N GLN A 57 85.32 73.71 42.50
CA GLN A 57 84.06 73.83 41.76
C GLN A 57 83.96 72.83 40.60
N GLU A 58 85.06 72.59 39.88
CA GLU A 58 85.11 71.56 38.83
C GLU A 58 84.95 70.15 39.42
N LEU A 59 85.62 69.86 40.55
CA LEU A 59 85.48 68.58 41.26
C LEU A 59 84.06 68.36 41.79
N SER A 60 83.38 69.40 42.29
CA SER A 60 81.99 69.27 42.71
C SER A 60 81.06 69.06 41.51
N SER A 61 81.29 69.75 40.39
CA SER A 61 80.56 69.56 39.14
C SER A 61 80.73 68.13 38.59
N LEU A 62 81.97 67.63 38.52
CA LEU A 62 82.28 66.27 38.08
C LEU A 62 81.66 65.24 39.01
N ARG A 63 81.69 65.45 40.33
CA ARG A 63 81.03 64.55 41.28
C ARG A 63 79.52 64.48 41.04
N SER A 64 78.86 65.62 40.86
CA SER A 64 77.44 65.66 40.51
C SER A 64 77.14 64.97 39.17
N GLN A 65 78.01 65.09 38.17
CA GLN A 65 77.87 64.38 36.90
C GLN A 65 78.04 62.87 37.06
N VAL A 66 79.03 62.41 37.84
CA VAL A 66 79.24 60.98 38.13
C VAL A 66 78.03 60.39 38.86
N ASP A 67 77.48 61.10 39.84
CA ASP A 67 76.29 60.64 40.56
C ASP A 67 75.06 60.57 39.64
N ARG A 68 74.90 61.57 38.74
CA ARG A 68 73.86 61.55 37.71
C ARG A 68 74.01 60.38 36.75
N LEU A 69 75.22 60.12 36.25
CA LEU A 69 75.51 59.00 35.36
C LEU A 69 75.28 57.65 36.06
N LYS A 70 75.64 57.52 37.34
CA LYS A 70 75.32 56.32 38.13
C LYS A 70 73.82 56.09 38.27
N GLY A 71 73.05 57.16 38.48
CA GLY A 71 71.58 57.11 38.48
C GLY A 71 71.04 56.59 37.15
N GLN A 72 71.46 57.19 36.03
CA GLN A 72 71.06 56.79 34.69
C GLN A 72 71.44 55.35 34.35
N VAL A 73 72.64 54.89 34.73
CA VAL A 73 73.07 53.49 34.53
C VAL A 73 72.19 52.52 35.32
N SER A 74 71.78 52.90 36.54
CA SER A 74 70.88 52.08 37.36
C SER A 74 69.48 52.00 36.75
N GLU A 75 68.94 53.12 36.27
CA GLU A 75 67.66 53.18 35.55
C GLU A 75 67.70 52.31 34.29
N VAL A 76 68.74 52.45 33.45
CA VAL A 76 68.89 51.65 32.23
C VAL A 76 69.00 50.15 32.55
N ARG A 77 69.67 49.77 33.64
CA ARG A 77 69.72 48.37 34.08
C ARG A 77 68.35 47.82 34.46
N GLU A 78 67.55 48.57 35.20
CA GLU A 78 66.20 48.15 35.56
C GLU A 78 65.26 48.09 34.34
N VAL A 79 65.36 49.07 33.43
CA VAL A 79 64.65 49.02 32.14
C VAL A 79 65.08 47.80 31.32
N ASN A 80 66.37 47.47 31.27
CA ASN A 80 66.86 46.31 30.53
C ASN A 80 66.37 44.99 31.13
N LYS A 81 66.36 44.85 32.47
CA LYS A 81 65.78 43.69 33.16
C LYS A 81 64.29 43.55 32.86
N SER A 82 63.54 44.65 32.95
CA SER A 82 62.10 44.67 32.63
C SER A 82 61.83 44.31 31.16
N SER A 83 62.63 44.85 30.24
CA SER A 83 62.54 44.52 28.81
C SER A 83 62.85 43.05 28.54
N GLN A 84 63.86 42.47 29.20
CA GLN A 84 64.19 41.06 29.07
C GLN A 84 63.08 40.16 29.61
N ALA A 85 62.48 40.51 30.75
CA ALA A 85 61.34 39.77 31.31
C ALA A 85 60.11 39.85 30.39
N SER A 86 59.82 41.01 29.81
CA SER A 86 58.75 41.20 28.84
C SER A 86 58.98 40.38 27.56
N ALA A 87 60.22 40.35 27.04
CA ALA A 87 60.57 39.53 25.89
C ALA A 87 60.41 38.02 26.19
N ALA A 88 60.82 37.56 27.37
CA ALA A 88 60.64 36.17 27.78
C ALA A 88 59.15 35.79 27.87
N ALA A 89 58.32 36.64 28.48
CA ALA A 89 56.88 36.43 28.55
C ALA A 89 56.22 36.43 27.15
N ALA A 90 56.67 37.30 26.24
CA ALA A 90 56.19 37.33 24.86
C ALA A 90 56.55 36.05 24.10
N HIS A 91 57.75 35.50 24.31
CA HIS A 91 58.15 34.22 23.73
C HIS A 91 57.32 33.05 24.27
N GLU A 92 57.09 32.98 25.57
CA GLU A 92 56.25 31.95 26.19
C GLU A 92 54.80 32.03 25.68
N ALA A 93 54.23 33.23 25.60
CA ALA A 93 52.89 33.45 25.06
C ALA A 93 52.79 33.04 23.58
N ARG A 94 53.83 33.35 22.78
CA ARG A 94 53.90 32.92 21.37
C ARG A 94 53.96 31.40 21.26
N ASP A 95 54.80 30.74 22.05
CA ASP A 95 54.98 29.30 21.97
C ASP A 95 53.70 28.56 22.40
N LYS A 96 52.99 29.08 23.41
CA LYS A 96 51.65 28.58 23.77
C LYS A 96 50.63 28.78 22.65
N ALA A 97 50.60 29.96 22.02
CA ALA A 97 49.71 30.22 20.89
C ALA A 97 49.98 29.29 19.70
N LEU A 98 51.25 28.94 19.45
CA LEU A 98 51.62 27.96 18.42
C LEU A 98 51.11 26.55 18.75
N GLN A 99 51.19 26.12 20.02
CA GLN A 99 50.65 24.84 20.46
C GLN A 99 49.12 24.77 20.33
N ASP A 100 48.43 25.85 20.71
CA ASP A 100 46.97 25.95 20.58
C ASP A 100 46.55 25.92 19.09
N LEU A 101 47.31 26.59 18.22
CA LEU A 101 47.08 26.58 16.77
C LEU A 101 47.27 25.18 16.18
N GLU A 102 48.34 24.47 16.54
CA GLU A 102 48.55 23.10 16.06
C GLU A 102 47.45 22.15 16.54
N THR A 103 47.01 22.30 17.80
CA THR A 103 45.88 21.54 18.34
C THR A 103 44.58 21.83 17.59
N PHE A 104 44.32 23.10 17.27
CA PHE A 104 43.16 23.49 16.48
C PHE A 104 43.21 22.92 15.06
N LYS A 105 44.38 22.95 14.42
CA LYS A 105 44.60 22.39 13.10
C LYS A 105 44.32 20.88 13.04
N LEU A 106 44.76 20.13 14.05
CA LEU A 106 44.43 18.70 14.16
C LEU A 106 42.93 18.46 14.29
N LYS A 107 42.23 19.25 15.11
CA LYS A 107 40.76 19.16 15.24
C LYS A 107 40.04 19.49 13.93
N CYS A 108 40.52 20.49 13.19
CA CYS A 108 39.97 20.80 11.87
C CYS A 108 40.12 19.63 10.89
N ALA A 109 41.31 19.00 10.84
CA ALA A 109 41.53 17.83 9.99
C ALA A 109 40.64 16.64 10.39
N ASP A 110 40.44 16.41 11.69
CA ASP A 110 39.53 15.37 12.19
C ASP A 110 38.07 15.66 11.81
N LEU A 111 37.63 16.91 11.93
CA LEU A 111 36.28 17.32 11.55
C LEU A 111 36.06 17.21 10.03
N GLU A 112 37.03 17.59 9.21
CA GLU A 112 36.99 17.41 7.75
C GLU A 112 36.87 15.92 7.38
N ARG A 113 37.65 15.05 8.04
CA ARG A 113 37.54 13.60 7.85
C ARG A 113 36.15 13.09 8.22
N ILE A 114 35.63 13.46 9.39
CA ILE A 114 34.29 13.06 9.83
C ILE A 114 33.22 13.55 8.84
N LEU A 115 33.31 14.81 8.40
CA LEU A 115 32.38 15.39 7.44
C LEU A 115 32.35 14.58 6.15
N THR A 116 33.52 14.32 5.54
CA THR A 116 33.59 13.55 4.29
C THR A 116 33.08 12.12 4.44
N ASP A 117 33.32 11.46 5.57
CA ASP A 117 32.79 10.12 5.85
C ASP A 117 31.26 10.15 6.03
N THR A 118 30.73 11.17 6.68
CA THR A 118 29.27 11.34 6.83
C THR A 118 28.58 11.66 5.51
N GLU A 119 29.17 12.53 4.67
CA GLU A 119 28.64 12.85 3.35
C GLU A 119 28.56 11.59 2.47
N LYS A 120 29.60 10.75 2.47
CA LYS A 120 29.60 9.47 1.75
C LYS A 120 28.51 8.54 2.25
N ARG A 121 28.32 8.44 3.56
CA ARG A 121 27.28 7.59 4.17
C ARG A 121 25.89 8.07 3.78
N CYS A 122 25.61 9.36 3.93
CA CYS A 122 24.33 9.94 3.55
C CYS A 122 24.06 9.78 2.04
N ALA A 123 25.08 9.93 1.18
CA ALA A 123 24.95 9.70 -0.25
C ALA A 123 24.60 8.23 -0.57
N ALA A 124 25.20 7.27 0.14
CA ALA A 124 24.90 5.85 -0.02
C ALA A 124 23.47 5.53 0.45
N GLU A 125 23.06 6.01 1.63
CA GLU A 125 21.71 5.84 2.17
C GLU A 125 20.64 6.45 1.25
N LEU A 126 20.89 7.64 0.70
CA LEU A 126 19.97 8.29 -0.24
C LEU A 126 19.84 7.50 -1.54
N LYS A 127 20.94 6.91 -2.04
CA LYS A 127 20.92 6.04 -3.22
C LYS A 127 20.11 4.77 -2.95
N GLU A 128 20.30 4.15 -1.79
CA GLU A 128 19.55 2.95 -1.37
C GLU A 128 18.06 3.24 -1.21
N MET A 129 17.71 4.33 -0.51
CA MET A 129 16.33 4.77 -0.35
C MET A 129 15.66 5.02 -1.70
N LYS A 130 16.35 5.67 -2.64
CA LYS A 130 15.83 5.90 -3.99
C LYS A 130 15.58 4.58 -4.74
N ALA A 131 16.52 3.65 -4.70
CA ALA A 131 16.35 2.34 -5.32
C ALA A 131 15.18 1.56 -4.71
N SER A 132 15.03 1.59 -3.38
CA SER A 132 13.90 0.99 -2.68
C SER A 132 12.57 1.64 -3.06
N TYR A 133 12.54 2.95 -3.23
CA TYR A 133 11.34 3.68 -3.64
C TYR A 133 10.94 3.36 -5.08
N ASP A 134 11.91 3.32 -6.00
CA ASP A 134 11.68 2.92 -7.40
C ASP A 134 11.16 1.48 -7.49
N GLN A 135 11.68 0.56 -6.66
CA GLN A 135 11.18 -0.80 -6.55
C GLN A 135 9.73 -0.84 -6.02
N LEU A 136 9.42 -0.07 -4.98
CA LEU A 136 8.06 0.00 -4.43
C LEU A 136 7.04 0.52 -5.45
N LEU A 137 7.43 1.51 -6.28
CA LEU A 137 6.60 2.00 -7.38
C LEU A 137 6.36 0.93 -8.44
N ALA A 138 7.39 0.17 -8.80
CA ALA A 138 7.25 -0.94 -9.75
C ALA A 138 6.31 -2.03 -9.23
N ASP A 139 6.46 -2.40 -7.95
CA ASP A 139 5.59 -3.39 -7.30
C ASP A 139 4.15 -2.89 -7.19
N HIS A 140 3.94 -1.60 -6.90
CA HIS A 140 2.61 -1.00 -6.88
C HIS A 140 1.91 -1.06 -8.24
N HIS A 141 2.60 -0.71 -9.32
CA HIS A 141 2.04 -0.82 -10.67
C HIS A 141 1.73 -2.26 -11.06
N ARG A 142 2.59 -3.21 -10.67
CA ARG A 142 2.34 -4.64 -10.89
C ARG A 142 1.09 -5.11 -10.15
N LEU A 143 0.96 -4.75 -8.88
CA LEU A 143 -0.20 -5.12 -8.06
C LEU A 143 -1.50 -4.54 -8.62
N MET A 144 -1.48 -3.30 -9.12
CA MET A 144 -2.63 -2.69 -9.78
C MET A 144 -3.02 -3.44 -11.06
N SER A 145 -2.03 -3.84 -11.87
CA SER A 145 -2.30 -4.65 -13.06
C SER A 145 -2.89 -6.04 -12.71
N ASP A 146 -2.35 -6.69 -11.69
CA ASP A 146 -2.83 -8.00 -11.23
C ASP A 146 -4.25 -7.89 -10.67
N LYS A 147 -4.55 -6.83 -9.92
CA LYS A 147 -5.90 -6.52 -9.43
C LYS A 147 -6.89 -6.36 -10.58
N ASP A 148 -6.55 -5.56 -11.59
CA ASP A 148 -7.43 -5.35 -12.74
C ASP A 148 -7.68 -6.65 -13.51
N GLU A 149 -6.68 -7.54 -13.62
CA GLU A 149 -6.87 -8.84 -14.27
C GLU A 149 -7.78 -9.76 -13.46
N VAL A 150 -7.67 -9.76 -12.13
CA VAL A 150 -8.60 -10.49 -11.25
C VAL A 150 -10.02 -9.97 -11.39
N GLU A 151 -10.23 -8.66 -11.46
CA GLU A 151 -11.55 -8.07 -11.68
C GLU A 151 -12.14 -8.51 -13.04
N ARG A 152 -11.35 -8.44 -14.12
CA ARG A 152 -11.79 -8.94 -15.44
C ARG A 152 -12.10 -10.43 -15.42
N ALA A 153 -11.27 -11.25 -14.76
CA ALA A 153 -11.49 -12.68 -14.66
C ALA A 153 -12.79 -13.01 -13.89
N ARG A 154 -13.06 -12.29 -12.80
CA ARG A 154 -14.31 -12.41 -12.04
C ARG A 154 -15.51 -12.05 -12.91
N ASP A 155 -15.45 -10.95 -13.65
CA ASP A 155 -16.58 -10.50 -14.47
C ASP A 155 -16.88 -11.50 -15.60
N ARG A 156 -15.85 -12.05 -16.25
CA ARG A 156 -15.99 -13.16 -17.21
C ARG A 156 -16.65 -14.40 -16.59
N ALA A 157 -16.26 -14.77 -15.36
CA ALA A 157 -16.86 -15.91 -14.66
C ALA A 157 -18.34 -15.65 -14.32
N ILE A 158 -18.69 -14.43 -13.89
CA ILE A 158 -20.08 -14.05 -13.63
C ILE A 158 -20.92 -14.14 -14.91
N GLU A 159 -20.42 -13.62 -16.03
CA GLU A 159 -21.11 -13.70 -17.32
C GLU A 159 -21.30 -15.15 -17.78
N SER A 160 -20.26 -15.98 -17.66
CA SER A 160 -20.34 -17.41 -17.96
C SER A 160 -21.40 -18.12 -17.11
N HIS A 161 -21.42 -17.87 -15.80
CA HIS A 161 -22.41 -18.49 -14.91
C HIS A 161 -23.84 -18.02 -15.19
N LYS A 162 -24.02 -16.73 -15.52
CA LYS A 162 -25.32 -16.21 -15.95
C LYS A 162 -25.83 -16.94 -17.19
N ALA A 163 -24.97 -17.10 -18.21
CA ALA A 163 -25.33 -17.83 -19.42
C ALA A 163 -25.77 -19.28 -19.13
N THR A 164 -25.04 -20.01 -18.28
CA THR A 164 -25.42 -21.37 -17.87
C THR A 164 -26.74 -21.41 -17.10
N ILE A 165 -26.98 -20.44 -16.21
CA ILE A 165 -28.24 -20.35 -15.46
C ILE A 165 -29.40 -20.07 -16.40
N ASP A 166 -29.22 -19.18 -17.37
CA ASP A 166 -30.28 -18.82 -18.32
C ASP A 166 -30.60 -20.00 -19.25
N GLU A 167 -29.58 -20.74 -19.72
CA GLU A 167 -29.80 -21.99 -20.47
C GLU A 167 -30.54 -23.04 -19.64
N ALA A 168 -30.18 -23.22 -18.37
CA ALA A 168 -30.87 -24.14 -17.48
C ALA A 168 -32.33 -23.73 -17.21
N LYS A 169 -32.62 -22.43 -17.10
CA LYS A 169 -33.99 -21.91 -16.98
C LYS A 169 -34.80 -22.19 -18.25
N ASP A 170 -34.22 -21.94 -19.42
CA ASP A 170 -34.89 -22.20 -20.70
C ASP A 170 -35.23 -23.70 -20.87
N MET A 171 -34.31 -24.58 -20.47
CA MET A 171 -34.56 -26.03 -20.42
C MET A 171 -35.70 -26.37 -19.47
N LEU A 172 -35.69 -25.82 -18.25
CA LEU A 172 -36.74 -26.07 -17.25
C LEU A 172 -38.11 -25.60 -17.74
N THR A 173 -38.19 -24.40 -18.33
CA THR A 173 -39.45 -23.87 -18.89
C THR A 173 -39.99 -24.75 -20.01
N ARG A 174 -39.12 -25.29 -20.88
CA ARG A 174 -39.56 -26.25 -21.91
C ARG A 174 -40.07 -27.55 -21.31
N THR A 175 -39.35 -28.15 -20.37
CA THR A 175 -39.78 -29.40 -19.72
C THR A 175 -41.07 -29.22 -18.93
N ASP A 176 -41.27 -28.08 -18.26
CA ASP A 176 -42.53 -27.76 -17.57
C ASP A 176 -43.69 -27.65 -18.57
N GLY A 177 -43.48 -27.00 -19.72
CA GLY A 177 -44.46 -26.95 -20.81
C GLY A 177 -44.82 -28.32 -21.36
N GLU A 178 -43.82 -29.17 -21.64
CA GLU A 178 -44.03 -30.56 -22.08
C GLU A 178 -44.78 -31.38 -21.02
N MET A 179 -44.47 -31.19 -19.73
CA MET A 179 -45.16 -31.89 -18.65
C MET A 179 -46.64 -31.51 -18.59
N VAL A 180 -46.97 -30.21 -18.73
CA VAL A 180 -48.35 -29.73 -18.76
C VAL A 180 -49.11 -30.33 -19.94
N GLU A 181 -48.50 -30.40 -21.13
CA GLU A 181 -49.11 -30.99 -22.32
C GLU A 181 -49.39 -32.49 -22.13
N VAL A 182 -48.40 -33.25 -21.66
CA VAL A 182 -48.57 -34.69 -21.37
C VAL A 182 -49.63 -34.91 -20.31
N TYR A 183 -49.67 -34.09 -19.25
CA TYR A 183 -50.68 -34.20 -18.20
C TYR A 183 -52.09 -33.93 -18.73
N ALA A 184 -52.26 -32.98 -19.66
CA ALA A 184 -53.53 -32.72 -20.34
C ALA A 184 -53.98 -33.93 -21.17
N GLN A 185 -53.07 -34.52 -21.95
CA GLN A 185 -53.36 -35.72 -22.75
C GLN A 185 -53.76 -36.93 -21.87
N VAL A 186 -53.04 -37.16 -20.78
CA VAL A 186 -53.38 -38.24 -19.82
C VAL A 186 -54.74 -37.98 -19.19
N SER A 187 -55.05 -36.74 -18.82
CA SER A 187 -56.35 -36.36 -18.25
C SER A 187 -57.49 -36.61 -19.24
N GLU A 188 -57.32 -36.24 -20.51
CA GLU A 188 -58.30 -36.53 -21.56
C GLU A 188 -58.49 -38.03 -21.77
N LEU A 189 -57.41 -38.80 -21.78
CA LEU A 189 -57.47 -40.26 -21.89
C LEU A 189 -58.21 -40.89 -20.69
N MET A 190 -57.98 -40.39 -19.47
CA MET A 190 -58.70 -40.85 -18.28
C MET A 190 -60.19 -40.55 -18.36
N LEU A 191 -60.58 -39.34 -18.80
CA LEU A 191 -61.99 -39.00 -19.03
C LEU A 191 -62.62 -39.88 -20.11
N THR A 192 -61.87 -40.15 -21.18
CA THR A 192 -62.30 -41.00 -22.29
C THR A 192 -62.55 -42.43 -21.81
N LYS A 193 -61.60 -43.01 -21.08
CA LYS A 193 -61.74 -44.32 -20.46
C LYS A 193 -62.96 -44.37 -19.52
N GLN A 194 -63.10 -43.38 -18.64
CA GLN A 194 -64.21 -43.34 -17.68
C GLN A 194 -65.55 -43.32 -18.42
N TRP A 195 -65.70 -42.45 -19.42
CA TRP A 195 -66.92 -42.34 -20.20
C TRP A 195 -67.25 -43.62 -20.95
N PHE A 196 -66.26 -44.25 -21.60
CA PHE A 196 -66.47 -45.52 -22.30
C PHE A 196 -67.00 -46.61 -21.37
N LEU A 197 -66.45 -46.71 -20.15
CA LEU A 197 -66.86 -47.71 -19.15
C LEU A 197 -68.24 -47.46 -18.54
N THR A 198 -68.71 -46.21 -18.49
CA THR A 198 -70.02 -45.88 -17.89
C THR A 198 -71.12 -45.72 -18.93
N GLU A 199 -70.94 -44.83 -19.89
CA GLU A 199 -71.97 -44.43 -20.87
C GLU A 199 -71.74 -45.08 -22.24
N GLY A 200 -70.48 -45.30 -22.62
CA GLY A 200 -70.11 -45.86 -23.92
C GLY A 200 -70.70 -47.26 -24.12
N ILE A 201 -70.61 -48.14 -23.12
CA ILE A 201 -71.23 -49.48 -23.17
C ILE A 201 -72.74 -49.39 -23.40
N ALA A 202 -73.43 -48.51 -22.67
CA ALA A 202 -74.87 -48.30 -22.84
C ALA A 202 -75.21 -47.82 -24.26
N TRP A 203 -74.36 -46.96 -24.82
CA TRP A 203 -74.51 -46.47 -26.18
C TRP A 203 -74.27 -47.57 -27.24
N VAL A 204 -73.27 -48.43 -27.06
CA VAL A 204 -73.05 -49.61 -27.91
C VAL A 204 -74.24 -50.56 -27.85
N VAL A 205 -74.78 -50.83 -26.66
CA VAL A 205 -75.99 -51.64 -26.51
C VAL A 205 -77.17 -51.01 -27.26
N LYS A 206 -77.36 -49.70 -27.17
CA LYS A 206 -78.40 -48.98 -27.92
C LYS A 206 -78.20 -49.12 -29.44
N LEU A 207 -76.97 -49.00 -29.92
CA LEU A 207 -76.63 -49.17 -31.33
C LEU A 207 -76.94 -50.59 -31.84
N VAL A 208 -76.72 -51.61 -31.01
CA VAL A 208 -77.05 -53.01 -31.33
C VAL A 208 -78.57 -53.21 -31.46
N HIS A 209 -79.36 -52.73 -30.51
CA HIS A 209 -80.83 -52.80 -30.57
C HIS A 209 -81.44 -51.97 -31.72
N GLN A 210 -80.68 -51.02 -32.28
CA GLN A 210 -81.15 -50.19 -33.40
C GLN A 210 -80.91 -50.82 -34.78
N SER A 211 -80.18 -51.93 -34.87
CA SER A 211 -80.08 -52.74 -36.08
C SER A 211 -80.81 -54.05 -35.81
N PRO A 212 -82.07 -54.20 -36.29
CA PRO A 212 -82.83 -55.43 -36.14
C PRO A 212 -82.06 -56.66 -36.68
N GLU A 213 -81.22 -56.45 -37.70
CA GLU A 213 -80.34 -57.48 -38.26
C GLU A 213 -79.29 -57.93 -37.24
N LEU A 214 -78.62 -56.98 -36.58
CA LEU A 214 -77.62 -57.29 -35.56
C LEU A 214 -78.25 -57.81 -34.26
N GLU A 215 -79.36 -57.22 -33.81
CA GLU A 215 -80.14 -57.68 -32.66
C GLU A 215 -80.58 -59.13 -32.86
N LYS A 216 -81.10 -59.46 -34.04
CA LYS A 216 -81.51 -60.83 -34.37
C LYS A 216 -80.32 -61.79 -34.36
N VAL A 217 -79.21 -61.47 -35.02
CA VAL A 217 -78.04 -62.37 -35.06
C VAL A 217 -77.43 -62.54 -33.66
N VAL A 218 -77.38 -61.47 -32.86
CA VAL A 218 -76.93 -61.55 -31.46
C VAL A 218 -77.88 -62.39 -30.60
N ALA A 219 -79.20 -62.20 -30.76
CA ALA A 219 -80.20 -62.99 -30.05
C ALA A 219 -80.14 -64.47 -30.46
N ASP A 220 -80.02 -64.77 -31.76
CA ASP A 220 -79.90 -66.12 -32.30
C ASP A 220 -78.62 -66.80 -31.80
N LEU A 221 -77.50 -66.07 -31.74
CA LEU A 221 -76.25 -66.56 -31.16
C LEU A 221 -76.38 -66.84 -29.67
N VAL A 222 -76.92 -65.90 -28.87
CA VAL A 222 -77.12 -66.07 -27.42
C VAL A 222 -78.06 -67.25 -27.14
N ASN A 223 -79.16 -67.37 -27.88
CA ASN A 223 -80.10 -68.47 -27.75
C ASN A 223 -79.46 -69.81 -28.10
N SER A 224 -78.66 -69.86 -29.17
CA SER A 224 -77.97 -71.09 -29.59
C SER A 224 -76.87 -71.51 -28.59
N VAL A 225 -76.11 -70.55 -28.04
CA VAL A 225 -75.12 -70.83 -26.99
C VAL A 225 -75.80 -71.37 -25.73
N ASN A 226 -76.90 -70.73 -25.29
CA ASN A 226 -77.66 -71.18 -24.14
C ASN A 226 -78.27 -72.58 -24.37
N ALA A 227 -78.76 -72.85 -25.57
CA ALA A 227 -79.28 -74.16 -25.95
C ALA A 227 -78.19 -75.24 -25.94
N VAL A 228 -77.01 -74.96 -26.50
CA VAL A 228 -75.86 -75.88 -26.43
C VAL A 228 -75.41 -76.12 -25.00
N GLY A 229 -75.31 -75.05 -24.18
CA GLY A 229 -74.95 -75.17 -22.77
C GLY A 229 -75.96 -76.00 -21.97
N ALA A 230 -77.26 -75.77 -22.17
CA ALA A 230 -78.33 -76.56 -21.57
C ALA A 230 -78.29 -78.02 -22.03
N ASN A 231 -78.09 -78.27 -23.34
CA ASN A 231 -78.02 -79.62 -23.91
C ASN A 231 -76.78 -80.39 -23.46
N GLU A 232 -75.63 -79.74 -23.37
CA GLU A 232 -74.42 -80.38 -22.84
C GLU A 232 -74.58 -80.66 -21.34
N GLY A 233 -75.23 -79.77 -20.57
CA GLY A 233 -75.62 -80.02 -19.18
C GLY A 233 -76.54 -81.23 -19.03
N ILE A 234 -77.60 -81.34 -19.85
CA ILE A 234 -78.54 -82.47 -19.87
C ILE A 234 -77.82 -83.77 -20.28
N LYS A 235 -76.98 -83.73 -21.32
CA LYS A 235 -76.19 -84.87 -21.82
C LYS A 235 -75.20 -85.39 -20.78
N GLN A 236 -74.50 -84.50 -20.07
CA GLN A 236 -73.57 -84.89 -19.00
C GLN A 236 -74.33 -85.43 -17.79
N GLY A 237 -75.45 -84.80 -17.40
CA GLY A 237 -76.35 -85.34 -16.37
C GLY A 237 -76.89 -86.73 -16.72
N PHE A 238 -77.24 -86.96 -17.99
CA PHE A 238 -77.70 -88.26 -18.48
C PHE A 238 -76.58 -89.31 -18.49
N LYS A 239 -75.37 -88.96 -18.93
CA LYS A 239 -74.20 -89.84 -18.83
C LYS A 239 -73.90 -90.24 -17.38
N ALA A 240 -74.08 -89.32 -16.43
CA ALA A 240 -73.94 -89.61 -15.01
C ALA A 240 -75.06 -90.52 -14.47
N ALA A 241 -76.27 -90.46 -15.04
CA ALA A 241 -77.41 -91.30 -14.67
C ALA A 241 -77.49 -92.66 -15.43
N HIS A 242 -76.75 -92.80 -16.53
CA HIS A 242 -76.75 -93.96 -17.44
C HIS A 242 -76.32 -95.27 -16.77
N ASP A 243 -75.74 -95.24 -15.57
CA ASP A 243 -75.51 -96.44 -14.77
C ASP A 243 -76.82 -97.08 -14.24
N SER A 244 -78.01 -96.50 -14.49
CA SER A 244 -79.26 -96.95 -13.85
C SER A 244 -80.47 -97.35 -14.73
N VAL A 245 -80.73 -96.86 -15.97
CA VAL A 245 -81.89 -97.35 -16.79
C VAL A 245 -81.69 -97.24 -18.32
N ARG A 246 -82.20 -98.26 -19.05
CA ARG A 246 -82.22 -98.55 -20.50
C ARG A 246 -82.82 -97.46 -21.42
N SER A 247 -82.19 -97.32 -22.60
CA SER A 247 -82.68 -96.76 -23.87
C SER A 247 -83.35 -95.38 -23.82
N ALA A 248 -82.51 -94.35 -23.93
CA ALA A 248 -82.87 -92.97 -24.21
C ALA A 248 -83.33 -92.81 -25.67
N LYS A 249 -84.62 -93.00 -25.95
CA LYS A 249 -85.13 -92.69 -27.29
C LYS A 249 -85.81 -91.33 -27.42
N GLU A 250 -86.03 -90.61 -26.32
CA GLU A 250 -86.43 -89.19 -26.34
C GLU A 250 -86.16 -88.61 -24.94
N VAL A 251 -85.07 -87.87 -24.77
CA VAL A 251 -84.83 -87.09 -23.55
C VAL A 251 -85.58 -85.75 -23.72
N PRO A 252 -86.59 -85.46 -22.88
CA PRO A 252 -87.35 -84.23 -23.03
C PRO A 252 -86.45 -83.00 -22.91
N GLY A 253 -86.46 -82.16 -23.94
CA GLY A 253 -85.65 -80.92 -23.99
C GLY A 253 -84.21 -81.10 -24.48
N TYR A 254 -83.77 -82.32 -24.82
CA TYR A 254 -82.51 -82.52 -25.53
C TYR A 254 -82.69 -82.25 -27.02
N ASP A 255 -81.94 -81.28 -27.55
CA ASP A 255 -81.91 -80.96 -28.97
C ASP A 255 -80.55 -81.35 -29.59
N GLU A 256 -80.56 -82.40 -30.41
CA GLU A 256 -79.37 -82.94 -31.08
C GLU A 256 -78.82 -81.97 -32.15
N GLY A 257 -79.64 -81.03 -32.64
CA GLY A 257 -79.27 -80.02 -33.64
C GLY A 257 -78.74 -78.70 -33.06
N ALA A 258 -78.68 -78.55 -31.73
CA ALA A 258 -78.29 -77.27 -31.12
C ALA A 258 -76.84 -76.86 -31.44
N GLN A 259 -75.93 -77.82 -31.60
CA GLN A 259 -74.54 -77.54 -31.98
C GLN A 259 -74.46 -77.02 -33.42
N ASP A 260 -75.19 -77.63 -34.34
CA ASP A 260 -75.25 -77.19 -35.74
C ASP A 260 -75.92 -75.80 -35.84
N ALA A 261 -76.93 -75.52 -35.00
CA ALA A 261 -77.55 -74.20 -34.89
C ALA A 261 -76.59 -73.13 -34.35
N LEU A 262 -75.76 -73.48 -33.36
CA LEU A 262 -74.70 -72.60 -32.87
C LEU A 262 -73.66 -72.32 -33.95
N ASP A 263 -73.16 -73.34 -34.64
CA ASP A 263 -72.17 -73.18 -35.70
C ASP A 263 -72.73 -72.32 -36.86
N ALA A 264 -74.02 -72.48 -37.19
CA ALA A 264 -74.71 -71.64 -38.16
C ALA A 264 -74.88 -70.19 -37.67
N ALA A 265 -75.21 -69.97 -36.39
CA ALA A 265 -75.34 -68.64 -35.80
C ALA A 265 -73.99 -67.91 -35.71
N VAL A 266 -72.91 -68.61 -35.36
CA VAL A 266 -71.53 -68.07 -35.38
C VAL A 266 -71.15 -67.67 -36.80
N LYS A 267 -71.37 -68.55 -37.78
CA LYS A 267 -71.09 -68.24 -39.19
C LYS A 267 -71.90 -67.05 -39.71
N ALA A 268 -73.18 -66.95 -39.35
CA ALA A 268 -74.04 -65.83 -39.70
C ALA A 268 -73.57 -64.51 -39.05
N PHE A 269 -72.98 -64.57 -37.85
CA PHE A 269 -72.36 -63.42 -37.19
C PHE A 269 -71.05 -63.00 -37.88
N ASP A 270 -70.19 -63.95 -38.26
CA ASP A 270 -68.93 -63.67 -38.95
C ASP A 270 -69.13 -63.09 -40.37
N GLU A 271 -70.17 -63.55 -41.08
CA GLU A 271 -70.52 -63.07 -42.42
C GLU A 271 -71.36 -61.77 -42.39
N LEU A 272 -71.78 -61.30 -41.21
CA LEU A 272 -72.59 -60.10 -41.06
C LEU A 272 -71.77 -58.84 -41.38
N GLN A 273 -72.16 -58.13 -42.44
CA GLN A 273 -71.66 -56.78 -42.72
C GLN A 273 -72.36 -55.80 -41.76
N ILE A 274 -71.72 -55.52 -40.63
CA ILE A 274 -72.30 -54.70 -39.56
C ILE A 274 -72.39 -53.24 -39.99
N SER A 275 -73.56 -52.80 -40.48
CA SER A 275 -73.84 -51.41 -40.86
C SER A 275 -73.60 -50.42 -39.71
N VAL A 276 -73.78 -50.89 -38.46
CA VAL A 276 -73.56 -50.12 -37.23
C VAL A 276 -72.10 -49.71 -37.05
N LEU A 277 -71.11 -50.54 -37.44
CA LEU A 277 -69.69 -50.18 -37.38
C LEU A 277 -69.37 -49.03 -38.34
N GLY A 278 -70.06 -48.98 -39.49
CA GLY A 278 -69.97 -47.86 -40.43
C GLY A 278 -70.45 -46.52 -39.84
N LYS A 279 -71.36 -46.54 -38.85
CA LYS A 279 -71.89 -45.33 -38.19
C LYS A 279 -70.97 -44.75 -37.11
N VAL A 280 -69.93 -45.49 -36.70
CA VAL A 280 -68.96 -45.08 -35.69
C VAL A 280 -67.51 -45.12 -36.19
N ALA A 281 -67.27 -45.60 -37.41
CA ALA A 281 -65.94 -45.67 -38.01
C ALA A 281 -65.29 -44.28 -38.19
N ASP A 282 -66.09 -43.24 -38.43
CA ASP A 282 -65.62 -41.85 -38.55
C ASP A 282 -65.23 -41.21 -37.20
N LEU A 283 -65.53 -41.89 -36.08
CA LEU A 283 -65.30 -41.41 -34.72
C LEU A 283 -63.99 -41.92 -34.09
N ILE A 284 -63.26 -42.83 -34.74
CA ILE A 284 -62.09 -43.52 -34.18
C ILE A 284 -61.02 -42.53 -33.67
N ASP A 285 -60.76 -41.47 -34.41
CA ASP A 285 -59.76 -40.44 -34.07
C ASP A 285 -60.38 -39.13 -33.55
N LYS A 286 -61.66 -39.15 -33.15
CA LYS A 286 -62.35 -37.94 -32.71
C LYS A 286 -62.20 -37.74 -31.20
N PRO A 287 -62.10 -36.47 -30.73
CA PRO A 287 -62.01 -36.19 -29.30
C PRO A 287 -63.30 -36.62 -28.57
N LEU A 288 -63.17 -36.92 -27.29
CA LEU A 288 -64.27 -37.45 -26.46
C LEU A 288 -65.53 -36.58 -26.53
N SER A 289 -65.37 -35.26 -26.56
CA SER A 289 -66.48 -34.30 -26.65
C SER A 289 -67.35 -34.53 -27.89
N VAL A 290 -66.75 -34.88 -29.02
CA VAL A 290 -67.44 -35.17 -30.29
C VAL A 290 -68.15 -36.53 -30.20
N ILE A 291 -67.49 -37.54 -29.64
CA ILE A 291 -68.09 -38.87 -29.42
C ILE A 291 -69.32 -38.76 -28.50
N GLN A 292 -69.20 -38.00 -27.41
CA GLN A 292 -70.29 -37.73 -26.46
C GLN A 292 -71.46 -36.95 -27.07
N GLN A 293 -71.19 -36.03 -27.99
CA GLN A 293 -72.25 -35.33 -28.71
C GLN A 293 -72.98 -36.28 -29.66
N ARG A 294 -72.23 -37.11 -30.39
CA ARG A 294 -72.80 -38.10 -31.32
C ARG A 294 -73.64 -39.15 -30.61
N SER A 295 -73.23 -39.58 -29.41
CA SER A 295 -74.00 -40.56 -28.63
C SER A 295 -75.35 -40.05 -28.12
N LYS A 296 -75.49 -38.72 -27.98
CA LYS A 296 -76.72 -38.04 -27.54
C LYS A 296 -77.71 -37.79 -28.68
N LEU A 297 -77.27 -37.81 -29.94
CA LEU A 297 -78.15 -37.60 -31.09
C LEU A 297 -79.02 -38.83 -31.37
N PRO A 298 -80.27 -38.65 -31.84
CA PRO A 298 -81.04 -39.73 -32.45
C PRO A 298 -80.30 -40.19 -33.71
N ILE A 299 -80.08 -41.51 -33.86
CA ILE A 299 -79.29 -42.10 -34.97
C ILE A 299 -80.15 -42.36 -36.22
N VAL A 300 -81.38 -41.84 -36.24
CA VAL A 300 -82.27 -41.89 -37.40
C VAL A 300 -82.05 -40.62 -38.22
N GLU A 301 -81.32 -40.73 -39.33
CA GLU A 301 -81.67 -39.90 -40.49
C GLU A 301 -82.83 -40.61 -41.17
N GLU A 302 -84.01 -39.99 -41.13
CA GLU A 302 -85.15 -40.39 -41.94
C GLU A 302 -84.72 -40.25 -43.41
N ASP A 303 -84.48 -41.38 -44.07
CA ASP A 303 -84.38 -41.42 -45.53
C ASP A 303 -85.80 -41.33 -46.10
N ASP A 304 -86.39 -40.15 -45.97
CA ASP A 304 -87.71 -39.80 -46.47
C ASP A 304 -87.59 -39.49 -47.96
N SER A 305 -87.41 -40.53 -48.78
CA SER A 305 -87.57 -40.42 -50.23
C SER A 305 -88.15 -41.70 -50.86
N VAL A 306 -89.40 -42.02 -50.50
CA VAL A 306 -90.25 -42.85 -51.35
C VAL A 306 -91.51 -42.07 -51.71
N ILE A 307 -91.49 -41.43 -52.88
CA ILE A 307 -92.72 -41.05 -53.59
C ILE A 307 -93.24 -42.32 -54.28
N PRO A 308 -94.52 -42.66 -54.10
CA PRO A 308 -95.27 -43.12 -55.27
C PRO A 308 -96.69 -42.55 -55.35
N VAL A 309 -97.08 -42.30 -56.60
CA VAL A 309 -98.45 -42.04 -57.09
C VAL A 309 -99.34 -43.25 -56.87
#